data_AF-A0A229GKN1-F1
#
_entry.id   AF-A0A229GKN1-F1
#
_cell.length_a   1.000
_cell.length_b   1.000
_cell.length_c   1.000
_cell.angle_alpha   90.00
_cell.angle_beta   90.00
_cell.angle_gamma   90.00
#
_symmetry.space_group_name_H-M   'P 1'
#
loop_
_entity.id
_entity.type
_entity.pdbx_description
1 polymer ?
#
loop_
_entity_poly.entity_id
_entity_poly.type
_entity_poly.pdbx_seq_one_letter_code
_entity_poly.pdbx_strand_id
1 'polypeptide(L)'
;MAKSICTTSTTQAPTNSTLAAFKAGDSVLCPSVGNGTYKLFNKSKDCLTINIGNVECLYRADGRAYHDDCYVLPSLFHDTKDNRQAIATLYSGIPTSQSSQRTVIDTTEADDKEVILISAFDLSDIACDIESAAIVISDIGSLLGLIHYEKIDTHTAISMARLTHDATVTWYDLLQRQVNSIKETLAMTRYGKEGKQ
;
A
#
# COMPACT_ATOMS: atom_id res chain seq x y z
N MET A 1 -14.46 36.02 36.02
CA MET A 1 -14.84 34.61 36.32
C MET A 1 -15.59 34.06 35.13
N ALA A 2 -14.95 33.21 34.33
CA ALA A 2 -15.58 32.51 33.21
C ALA A 2 -15.45 31.00 33.46
N LYS A 3 -16.60 30.30 33.39
CA LYS A 3 -16.76 28.88 33.72
C LYS A 3 -16.09 27.99 32.67
N SER A 4 -15.21 27.10 33.11
CA SER A 4 -14.68 26.00 32.29
C SER A 4 -15.76 24.92 32.15
N ILE A 5 -16.12 24.57 30.92
CA ILE A 5 -16.98 23.42 30.63
C ILE A 5 -16.03 22.26 30.30
N CYS A 6 -15.87 21.35 31.27
CA CYS A 6 -15.15 20.10 31.08
C CYS A 6 -16.13 19.08 30.48
N THR A 7 -15.91 18.70 29.21
CA THR A 7 -16.71 17.66 28.56
C THR A 7 -16.10 16.30 28.88
N THR A 8 -16.67 15.59 29.85
CA THR A 8 -16.35 14.17 30.09
C THR A 8 -17.04 13.32 29.03
N SER A 9 -16.27 12.79 28.07
CA SER A 9 -16.74 11.73 27.19
C SER A 9 -16.86 10.43 27.98
N THR A 10 -18.08 10.09 28.41
CA THR A 10 -18.40 8.75 28.90
C THR A 10 -18.37 7.77 27.74
N THR A 11 -17.26 7.05 27.57
CA THR A 11 -17.23 5.85 26.74
C THR A 11 -18.00 4.75 27.47
N GLN A 12 -19.26 4.56 27.11
CA GLN A 12 -19.99 3.33 27.46
C GLN A 12 -19.36 2.18 26.68
N ALA A 13 -18.67 1.28 27.39
CA ALA A 13 -18.27 0.00 26.84
C ALA A 13 -19.55 -0.84 26.61
N PRO A 14 -19.79 -1.39 25.40
CA PRO A 14 -20.89 -2.32 25.22
C PRO A 14 -20.58 -3.61 25.98
N THR A 15 -21.50 -3.91 26.89
CA THR A 15 -21.66 -5.09 27.73
C THR A 15 -21.55 -6.40 26.95
N ASN A 16 -20.75 -7.33 27.46
CA ASN A 16 -20.74 -8.79 27.22
C ASN A 16 -21.64 -9.29 26.07
N SER A 17 -21.14 -9.23 24.84
CA SER A 17 -21.67 -10.03 23.73
C SER A 17 -21.08 -11.44 23.82
N THR A 18 -21.92 -12.43 24.12
CA THR A 18 -21.63 -13.83 23.84
C THR A 18 -21.13 -13.91 22.40
N LEU A 19 -19.89 -14.36 22.16
CA LEU A 19 -19.36 -14.54 20.80
C LEU A 19 -20.37 -15.42 20.04
N ALA A 20 -21.00 -14.87 19.00
CA ALA A 20 -21.97 -15.62 18.22
C ALA A 20 -21.27 -16.82 17.57
N ALA A 21 -21.69 -18.04 17.94
CA ALA A 21 -21.12 -19.26 17.38
C ALA A 21 -21.63 -19.48 15.94
N PHE A 22 -20.71 -19.81 15.04
CA PHE A 22 -20.97 -20.16 13.65
C PHE A 22 -21.41 -21.61 13.51
N LYS A 23 -22.24 -21.88 12.50
CA LYS A 23 -22.67 -23.24 12.11
C LYS A 23 -22.71 -23.39 10.58
N ALA A 24 -22.75 -24.64 10.13
CA ALA A 24 -22.92 -24.94 8.71
C ALA A 24 -24.24 -24.37 8.18
N GLY A 25 -24.19 -23.80 6.98
CA GLY A 25 -25.30 -23.10 6.34
C GLY A 25 -25.34 -21.60 6.61
N ASP A 26 -24.59 -21.09 7.59
CA ASP A 26 -24.52 -19.65 7.83
C ASP A 26 -23.86 -18.93 6.64
N SER A 27 -24.44 -17.80 6.28
CA SER A 27 -23.79 -16.82 5.41
C SER A 27 -22.84 -15.97 6.23
N VAL A 28 -21.59 -15.84 5.79
CA VAL A 28 -20.52 -15.12 6.49
C VAL A 28 -19.79 -14.15 5.57
N LEU A 29 -19.21 -13.13 6.19
CA LEU A 29 -18.42 -12.07 5.58
C LEU A 29 -16.96 -12.23 5.98
N CYS A 30 -16.04 -12.03 5.03
CA CYS A 30 -14.59 -12.10 5.24
C CYS A 30 -13.94 -10.80 4.74
N PRO A 31 -13.97 -9.70 5.51
CA PRO A 31 -13.55 -8.38 5.04
C PRO A 31 -12.09 -8.30 4.55
N SER A 32 -11.19 -9.13 5.09
CA SER A 32 -9.79 -9.19 4.65
C SER A 32 -9.59 -9.87 3.29
N VAL A 33 -10.63 -10.54 2.79
CA VAL A 33 -10.62 -11.23 1.49
C VAL A 33 -11.40 -10.43 0.45
N GLY A 34 -12.50 -9.79 0.87
CA GLY A 34 -13.28 -8.90 0.04
C GLY A 34 -14.71 -8.68 0.56
N ASN A 35 -15.51 -7.96 -0.22
CA ASN A 35 -16.88 -7.58 0.16
C ASN A 35 -17.93 -8.67 -0.14
N GLY A 36 -17.49 -9.84 -0.58
CA GLY A 36 -18.33 -10.98 -0.92
C GLY A 36 -18.93 -11.68 0.30
N THR A 37 -19.90 -12.55 0.04
CA THR A 37 -20.51 -13.42 1.06
C THR A 37 -20.16 -14.86 0.76
N TYR A 38 -19.77 -15.59 1.81
CA TYR A 38 -19.42 -17.00 1.73
C TYR A 38 -20.44 -17.81 2.52
N LYS A 39 -20.62 -19.08 2.13
CA LYS A 39 -21.42 -20.03 2.90
C LYS A 39 -20.50 -20.95 3.66
N LEU A 40 -20.76 -21.13 4.95
CA LEU A 40 -20.06 -22.12 5.77
C LEU A 40 -20.61 -23.52 5.49
N PHE A 41 -19.71 -24.47 5.31
CA PHE A 41 -20.05 -25.89 5.14
C PHE A 41 -19.46 -26.71 6.26
N ASN A 42 -20.07 -27.87 6.54
CA ASN A 42 -19.50 -28.82 7.48
C ASN A 42 -18.49 -29.71 6.79
N LYS A 43 -17.24 -29.71 7.27
CA LYS A 43 -16.19 -30.62 6.81
C LYS A 43 -16.13 -31.87 7.67
N SER A 44 -16.25 -31.72 8.99
CA SER A 44 -16.30 -32.80 9.97
C SER A 44 -17.07 -32.35 11.21
N LYS A 45 -17.30 -33.23 12.19
CA LYS A 45 -18.19 -32.99 13.35
C LYS A 45 -17.99 -31.63 14.04
N ASP A 46 -16.76 -31.13 14.09
CA ASP A 46 -16.39 -29.87 14.76
C ASP A 46 -15.60 -28.91 13.85
N CYS A 47 -15.62 -29.13 12.53
CA CYS A 47 -14.85 -28.35 11.56
C CYS A 47 -15.75 -27.77 10.47
N LEU A 48 -15.79 -26.44 10.43
CA LEU A 48 -16.47 -25.66 9.41
C LEU A 48 -15.47 -25.23 8.33
N THR A 49 -15.94 -25.06 7.10
CA THR A 49 -15.08 -24.69 5.98
C THR A 49 -15.73 -23.64 5.06
N ILE A 50 -14.90 -22.76 4.53
CA ILE A 50 -15.20 -21.94 3.35
C ILE A 50 -14.09 -22.13 2.32
N ASN A 51 -14.43 -22.00 1.04
CA ASN A 51 -13.46 -21.98 -0.04
C ASN A 51 -13.25 -20.53 -0.50
N ILE A 52 -12.01 -20.06 -0.41
CA ILE A 52 -11.58 -18.76 -0.93
C ILE A 52 -10.68 -19.04 -2.13
N GLY A 53 -11.24 -18.89 -3.34
CA GLY A 53 -10.56 -19.32 -4.57
C GLY A 53 -10.25 -20.82 -4.52
N ASN A 54 -8.97 -21.17 -4.59
CA ASN A 54 -8.48 -22.55 -4.51
C ASN A 54 -8.01 -22.96 -3.10
N VAL A 55 -8.20 -22.10 -2.11
CA VAL A 55 -7.76 -22.36 -0.73
C VAL A 55 -8.95 -22.76 0.13
N GLU A 56 -8.83 -23.89 0.80
CA GLU A 56 -9.80 -24.35 1.80
C GLU A 56 -9.40 -23.81 3.19
N CYS A 57 -10.29 -23.04 3.81
CA CYS A 57 -10.06 -22.43 5.12
C CYS A 57 -10.92 -23.13 6.19
N LEU A 58 -10.27 -23.69 7.21
CA LEU A 58 -10.91 -24.56 8.22
C LEU A 58 -11.06 -23.85 9.56
N TYR A 59 -12.29 -23.82 10.08
CA TYR A 59 -12.69 -23.06 11.25
C TYR A 59 -13.36 -23.94 12.32
N ARG A 60 -13.22 -23.52 13.58
CA ARG A 60 -14.07 -23.99 14.69
C ARG A 60 -15.36 -23.17 14.73
N ALA A 61 -16.33 -23.61 15.54
CA ALA A 61 -17.60 -22.91 15.72
C ALA A 61 -17.45 -21.49 16.32
N ASP A 62 -16.32 -21.17 16.95
CA ASP A 62 -16.02 -19.83 17.47
C ASP A 62 -15.40 -18.88 16.42
N GLY A 63 -15.19 -19.36 15.18
CA GLY A 63 -14.60 -18.59 14.09
C GLY A 63 -13.07 -18.54 14.08
N ARG A 64 -12.38 -19.25 14.98
CA ARG A 64 -10.92 -19.42 14.95
C ARG A 64 -10.49 -20.57 14.05
N ALA A 65 -9.20 -20.62 13.72
CA ALA A 65 -8.62 -21.73 12.97
C ALA A 65 -8.85 -23.08 13.65
N TYR A 66 -9.20 -24.09 12.86
CA TYR A 66 -9.40 -25.45 13.36
C TYR A 66 -8.12 -26.07 13.91
N HIS A 67 -6.99 -25.80 13.26
CA HIS A 67 -5.67 -26.18 13.71
C HIS A 67 -4.87 -24.96 14.19
N ASP A 68 -4.26 -25.06 15.37
CA ASP A 68 -3.51 -23.97 16.01
C ASP A 68 -2.10 -23.77 15.39
N ASP A 69 -1.68 -24.66 14.48
CA ASP A 69 -0.43 -24.61 13.72
C ASP A 69 -0.57 -23.95 12.33
N CYS A 70 -1.77 -23.51 11.98
CA CYS A 70 -2.09 -23.00 10.65
C CYS A 70 -1.99 -21.47 10.54
N TYR A 71 -1.68 -21.04 9.32
CA TYR A 71 -1.64 -19.65 8.83
C TYR A 71 -2.77 -18.78 9.39
N VAL A 72 -2.50 -17.47 9.52
CA VAL A 72 -3.48 -16.47 9.92
C VAL A 72 -4.70 -16.55 8.98
N LEU A 73 -5.78 -17.17 9.45
CA LEU A 73 -7.03 -17.28 8.70
C LEU A 73 -7.79 -15.96 8.73
N PRO A 74 -8.57 -15.64 7.68
CA PRO A 74 -9.39 -14.45 7.68
C PRO A 74 -10.50 -14.57 8.73
N SER A 75 -10.75 -13.47 9.45
CA SER A 75 -11.80 -13.37 10.46
C SER A 75 -13.19 -13.47 9.82
N LEU A 76 -14.07 -14.26 10.44
CA LEU A 76 -15.45 -14.44 10.00
C LEU A 76 -16.39 -13.52 10.77
N PHE A 77 -17.39 -13.01 10.06
CA PHE A 77 -18.53 -12.29 10.65
C PHE A 77 -19.83 -12.82 10.07
N HIS A 78 -20.88 -12.93 10.88
CA HIS A 78 -22.19 -13.32 10.37
C HIS A 78 -22.69 -12.28 9.36
N ASP A 79 -23.31 -12.74 8.28
CA ASP A 79 -23.97 -11.87 7.32
C ASP A 79 -25.29 -11.33 7.86
N THR A 80 -25.19 -10.33 8.74
CA THR A 80 -26.32 -9.58 9.29
C THR A 80 -26.29 -8.15 8.80
N LYS A 81 -27.43 -7.44 8.82
CA LYS A 81 -27.47 -6.01 8.49
C LYS A 81 -26.51 -5.19 9.36
N ASP A 82 -26.46 -5.49 10.66
CA ASP A 82 -25.60 -4.78 11.61
C ASP A 82 -24.13 -5.05 11.32
N ASN A 83 -23.74 -6.30 11.04
CA ASN A 83 -22.35 -6.61 10.69
C ASN A 83 -21.97 -6.03 9.34
N ARG A 84 -22.87 -6.05 8.34
CA ARG A 84 -22.64 -5.36 7.06
C ARG A 84 -22.50 -3.86 7.27
N GLN A 85 -23.30 -3.25 8.12
CA GLN A 85 -23.21 -1.81 8.42
C GLN A 85 -21.95 -1.50 9.23
N ALA A 86 -21.54 -2.35 10.16
CA ALA A 86 -20.33 -2.16 10.96
C ALA A 86 -19.07 -2.38 10.12
N ILE A 87 -19.02 -3.45 9.31
CA ILE A 87 -17.96 -3.70 8.32
C ILE A 87 -17.96 -2.58 7.30
N ALA A 88 -19.12 -2.18 6.79
CA ALA A 88 -19.22 -0.96 6.01
C ALA A 88 -18.60 0.17 6.82
N THR A 89 -19.10 0.67 7.94
CA THR A 89 -18.50 1.80 8.66
C THR A 89 -16.99 1.68 8.94
N LEU A 90 -16.49 0.51 9.35
CA LEU A 90 -15.06 0.24 9.59
C LEU A 90 -14.23 0.32 8.30
N TYR A 91 -14.76 -0.20 7.19
CA TYR A 91 -14.11 -0.22 5.87
C TYR A 91 -14.69 0.82 4.89
N SER A 92 -15.60 1.68 5.34
CA SER A 92 -16.35 2.74 4.62
C SER A 92 -16.09 4.12 5.21
N GLY A 93 -15.28 4.18 6.28
CA GLY A 93 -14.23 5.18 6.41
C GLY A 93 -13.19 5.12 5.27
N ILE A 94 -13.25 4.09 4.40
CA ILE A 94 -12.87 4.22 2.99
C ILE A 94 -14.14 4.65 2.25
N PRO A 95 -14.36 5.94 2.01
CA PRO A 95 -15.62 6.39 1.49
C PRO A 95 -15.96 5.62 0.20
N THR A 96 -17.19 5.09 0.08
CA THR A 96 -17.78 4.73 -1.23
C THR A 96 -18.11 5.99 -2.05
N SER A 97 -17.79 7.15 -1.48
CA SER A 97 -17.38 8.37 -2.14
C SER A 97 -15.86 8.56 -2.00
N GLN A 98 -15.03 7.60 -2.43
CA GLN A 98 -13.70 7.97 -2.87
C GLN A 98 -13.96 8.66 -4.24
N SER A 99 -14.41 9.93 -4.35
CA SER A 99 -13.58 11.10 -4.04
C SER A 99 -12.28 10.62 -3.46
N SER A 100 -11.39 10.14 -4.33
CA SER A 100 -10.02 9.85 -3.98
C SER A 100 -9.61 10.98 -3.05
N GLN A 101 -9.65 10.75 -1.74
CA GLN A 101 -8.91 11.56 -0.81
C GLN A 101 -7.49 11.07 -1.05
N ARG A 102 -6.99 11.40 -2.24
CA ARG A 102 -5.61 11.75 -2.43
C ARG A 102 -5.36 12.72 -1.30
N THR A 103 -4.38 12.42 -0.50
CA THR A 103 -3.62 13.48 0.13
C THR A 103 -3.09 14.32 -1.02
N VAL A 104 -3.87 15.31 -1.43
CA VAL A 104 -3.43 16.31 -2.39
C VAL A 104 -2.41 17.11 -1.60
N ILE A 105 -1.14 16.98 -1.98
CA ILE A 105 -0.13 17.94 -1.55
C ILE A 105 -0.44 19.20 -2.34
N ASP A 106 -1.35 19.99 -1.79
CA ASP A 106 -1.69 21.33 -2.25
C ASP A 106 -0.59 22.26 -1.73
N THR A 107 0.46 22.46 -2.52
CA THR A 107 1.58 23.37 -2.19
C THR A 107 1.39 24.78 -2.72
N THR A 108 0.24 25.06 -3.35
CA THR A 108 0.04 26.31 -4.05
C THR A 108 -1.46 26.58 -4.06
N GLU A 109 -1.93 27.41 -3.16
CA GLU A 109 -1.81 28.81 -3.50
C GLU A 109 -0.77 29.56 -2.65
N ALA A 110 -0.18 30.61 -3.19
CA ALA A 110 -1.09 31.68 -3.56
C ALA A 110 -1.74 31.64 -4.96
N ASP A 111 -1.31 30.87 -5.99
CA ASP A 111 -2.15 30.55 -7.18
C ASP A 111 -1.54 29.55 -8.18
N ASP A 112 -1.84 28.24 -8.07
CA ASP A 112 -1.75 27.31 -9.22
C ASP A 112 -3.13 26.70 -9.51
N LYS A 113 -3.68 27.06 -10.67
CA LYS A 113 -5.03 26.67 -11.12
C LYS A 113 -5.14 25.22 -11.59
N GLU A 114 -4.07 24.44 -11.47
CA GLU A 114 -4.00 23.08 -11.98
C GLU A 114 -3.18 22.17 -11.05
N VAL A 115 -3.87 21.24 -10.40
CA VAL A 115 -3.26 20.26 -9.48
C VAL A 115 -2.82 19.03 -10.29
N ILE A 116 -1.50 18.81 -10.41
CA ILE A 116 -0.96 17.57 -10.97
C ILE A 116 -1.00 16.52 -9.88
N LEU A 117 -1.78 15.45 -10.10
CA LEU A 117 -1.98 14.44 -9.09
C LEU A 117 -1.14 13.19 -9.38
N ILE A 118 0.03 13.12 -8.76
CA ILE A 118 0.90 11.93 -8.74
C ILE A 118 0.48 11.06 -7.55
N SER A 119 0.43 9.73 -7.71
CA SER A 119 0.12 8.87 -6.56
C SER A 119 1.29 8.86 -5.57
N ALA A 120 1.02 8.70 -4.28
CA ALA A 120 2.08 8.62 -3.27
C ALA A 120 3.04 7.44 -3.51
N PHE A 121 2.55 6.36 -4.14
CA PHE A 121 3.37 5.23 -4.55
C PHE A 121 4.31 5.60 -5.70
N ASP A 122 3.79 6.22 -6.77
CA ASP A 122 4.63 6.66 -7.90
C ASP A 122 5.67 7.69 -7.46
N LEU A 123 5.28 8.61 -6.57
CA LEU A 123 6.21 9.60 -6.01
C LEU A 123 7.28 8.96 -5.13
N SER A 124 6.91 7.94 -4.35
CA SER A 124 7.86 7.17 -3.55
C SER A 124 8.84 6.41 -4.43
N ASP A 125 8.37 5.76 -5.49
CA ASP A 125 9.22 5.00 -6.43
C ASP A 125 10.20 5.93 -7.15
N ILE A 126 9.73 7.09 -7.62
CA ILE A 126 10.59 8.13 -8.22
C ILE A 126 11.64 8.61 -7.21
N ALA A 127 11.25 8.88 -5.96
CA ALA A 127 12.18 9.33 -4.93
C ALA A 127 13.23 8.26 -4.59
N CYS A 128 12.83 7.00 -4.47
CA CYS A 128 13.73 5.87 -4.24
C CYS A 128 14.71 5.68 -5.40
N ASP A 129 14.25 5.82 -6.64
CA ASP A 129 15.10 5.72 -7.83
C ASP A 129 16.12 6.86 -7.90
N ILE A 130 15.72 8.09 -7.57
CA ILE A 130 16.62 9.25 -7.50
C ILE A 130 17.65 9.09 -6.38
N GLU A 131 17.23 8.65 -5.19
CA GLU A 131 18.13 8.39 -4.07
C GLU A 131 19.16 7.32 -4.42
N SER A 132 18.70 6.22 -5.03
CA SER A 132 19.58 5.13 -5.47
C SER A 132 20.57 5.59 -6.54
N ALA A 133 20.13 6.42 -7.49
CA ALA A 133 21.01 7.02 -8.49
C ALA A 133 22.07 7.93 -7.85
N ALA A 134 21.71 8.74 -6.85
CA ALA A 134 22.64 9.61 -6.15
C ALA A 134 23.72 8.82 -5.39
N ILE A 135 23.34 7.71 -4.76
CA ILE A 135 24.27 6.79 -4.09
C ILE A 135 25.25 6.21 -5.11
N VAL A 136 24.76 5.67 -6.24
CA VAL A 136 25.64 5.05 -7.23
C VAL A 136 26.56 6.07 -7.92
N ILE A 137 26.11 7.30 -8.16
CA ILE A 137 26.99 8.38 -8.64
C ILE A 137 28.10 8.69 -7.62
N SER A 138 27.79 8.68 -6.32
CA SER A 138 28.78 8.87 -5.26
C SER A 138 29.82 7.73 -5.23
N ASP A 139 29.38 6.49 -5.38
CA ASP A 139 30.25 5.31 -5.46
C ASP A 139 31.15 5.37 -6.70
N ILE A 140 30.59 5.74 -7.86
CA ILE A 140 31.34 5.98 -9.10
C ILE A 140 32.41 7.05 -8.89
N GLY A 141 32.07 8.17 -8.25
CA GLY A 141 33.03 9.23 -7.93
C GLY A 141 34.17 8.72 -7.06
N SER A 142 33.85 7.86 -6.08
CA SER A 142 34.85 7.23 -5.21
C SER A 142 35.76 6.27 -5.98
N LEU A 143 35.21 5.43 -6.86
CA LEU A 143 35.97 4.52 -7.73
C LEU A 143 36.89 5.27 -8.69
N LEU A 144 36.39 6.34 -9.33
CA LEU A 144 37.21 7.20 -10.19
C LEU A 144 38.33 7.87 -9.40
N GLY A 145 38.08 8.27 -8.16
CA GLY A 145 39.11 8.77 -7.25
C GLY A 145 40.20 7.72 -6.97
N LEU A 146 39.82 6.47 -6.70
CA LEU A 146 40.78 5.38 -6.48
C LEU A 146 41.65 5.11 -7.72
N ILE A 147 41.06 5.16 -8.91
CA ILE A 147 41.79 5.05 -10.19
C ILE A 147 42.74 6.24 -10.36
N HIS A 148 42.24 7.47 -10.19
CA HIS A 148 43.00 8.70 -10.41
C HIS A 148 44.21 8.83 -9.48
N TYR A 149 44.06 8.44 -8.22
CA TYR A 149 45.13 8.45 -7.22
C TYR A 149 45.99 7.17 -7.24
N GLU A 150 45.84 6.32 -8.26
CA GLU A 150 46.61 5.08 -8.44
C GLU A 150 46.57 4.16 -7.21
N LYS A 151 45.46 4.16 -6.47
CA LYS A 151 45.30 3.38 -5.23
C LYS A 151 44.93 1.91 -5.47
N ILE A 152 44.77 1.51 -6.72
CA ILE A 152 44.46 0.14 -7.15
C ILE A 152 45.35 -0.23 -8.34
N ASP A 153 45.64 -1.52 -8.51
CA ASP A 153 46.50 -1.98 -9.60
C ASP A 153 45.84 -1.77 -10.98
N THR A 154 46.65 -1.75 -12.04
CA THR A 154 46.23 -1.44 -13.40
C THR A 154 45.11 -2.37 -13.92
N HIS A 155 45.15 -3.66 -13.60
CA HIS A 155 44.11 -4.60 -14.06
C HIS A 155 42.80 -4.38 -13.31
N THR A 156 42.86 -4.13 -11.99
CA THR A 156 41.69 -3.74 -11.19
C THR A 156 41.13 -2.39 -11.63
N ALA A 157 41.97 -1.41 -11.95
CA ALA A 157 41.56 -0.11 -12.46
C ALA A 157 40.76 -0.23 -13.77
N ILE A 158 41.20 -1.08 -14.70
CA ILE A 158 40.48 -1.34 -15.96
C ILE A 158 39.10 -1.96 -15.69
N SER A 159 39.01 -2.94 -14.79
CA SER A 159 37.73 -3.57 -14.43
C SER A 159 36.80 -2.59 -13.73
N MET A 160 37.31 -1.76 -12.82
CA MET A 160 36.53 -0.72 -12.12
C MET A 160 36.05 0.39 -13.06
N ALA A 161 36.86 0.77 -14.05
CA ALA A 161 36.46 1.73 -15.07
C ALA A 161 35.31 1.19 -15.94
N ARG A 162 35.35 -0.10 -16.32
CA ARG A 162 34.26 -0.76 -17.05
C ARG A 162 32.99 -0.84 -16.20
N LEU A 163 33.09 -1.29 -14.95
CA LEU A 163 31.96 -1.35 -14.02
C LEU A 163 31.32 0.04 -13.82
N THR A 164 32.16 1.06 -13.67
CA THR A 164 31.73 2.47 -13.56
C THR A 164 30.97 2.93 -14.80
N HIS A 165 31.46 2.58 -15.99
CA HIS A 165 30.80 2.90 -17.25
C HIS A 165 29.43 2.20 -17.36
N ASP A 166 29.37 0.89 -17.13
CA ASP A 166 28.14 0.11 -17.22
C ASP A 166 27.08 0.57 -16.21
N ALA A 167 27.51 0.91 -14.99
CA ALA A 167 26.65 1.51 -13.98
C ALA A 167 26.12 2.87 -14.43
N THR A 168 26.98 3.73 -15.00
CA THR A 168 26.56 5.05 -15.52
C THR A 168 25.51 4.92 -16.62
N VAL A 169 25.70 4.01 -17.57
CA VAL A 169 24.75 3.75 -18.67
C VAL A 169 23.41 3.26 -18.12
N THR A 170 23.44 2.30 -17.18
CA THR A 170 22.22 1.73 -16.59
C THR A 170 21.41 2.79 -15.85
N TRP A 171 22.07 3.64 -15.05
CA TRP A 171 21.38 4.70 -14.31
C TRP A 171 20.91 5.84 -15.20
N TYR A 172 21.64 6.16 -16.26
CA TYR A 172 21.17 7.09 -17.29
C TYR A 172 19.85 6.60 -17.89
N ASP A 173 19.76 5.34 -18.29
CA ASP A 173 18.54 4.76 -18.86
C ASP A 173 17.38 4.77 -17.86
N LEU A 174 17.64 4.44 -16.60
CA LEU A 174 16.62 4.44 -15.54
C LEU A 174 16.10 5.86 -15.26
N LEU A 175 17.00 6.83 -15.05
CA LEU A 175 16.62 8.23 -14.83
C LEU A 175 15.89 8.82 -16.04
N GLN A 176 16.31 8.47 -17.25
CA GLN A 176 15.64 8.91 -18.47
C GLN A 176 14.20 8.36 -18.56
N ARG A 177 13.98 7.11 -18.16
CA ARG A 177 12.63 6.52 -18.06
C ARG A 177 11.79 7.25 -17.02
N GLN A 178 12.36 7.56 -15.85
CA GLN A 178 11.64 8.30 -14.81
C GLN A 178 11.27 9.72 -15.28
N VAL A 179 12.20 10.44 -15.92
CA VAL A 179 11.91 11.75 -16.53
C VAL A 179 10.80 11.64 -17.58
N ASN A 180 10.81 10.59 -18.41
CA ASN A 180 9.76 10.39 -19.40
C ASN A 180 8.41 10.08 -18.75
N SER A 181 8.37 9.27 -17.70
CA SER A 181 7.15 8.97 -16.93
C SER A 181 6.56 10.24 -16.29
N ILE A 182 7.41 11.08 -15.70
CA ILE A 182 7.00 12.39 -15.18
C ILE A 182 6.48 13.27 -16.32
N LYS A 183 7.17 13.35 -17.45
CA LYS A 183 6.73 14.13 -18.62
C LYS A 183 5.39 13.66 -19.18
N GLU A 184 5.15 12.35 -19.26
CA GLU A 184 3.86 11.79 -19.69
C GLU A 184 2.74 12.17 -18.72
N THR A 185 3.02 12.08 -17.42
CA THR A 185 2.10 12.50 -16.35
C THR A 185 1.76 13.99 -16.46
N LEU A 186 2.77 14.83 -16.75
CA LEU A 186 2.59 16.25 -16.99
C LEU A 186 1.86 16.54 -18.31
N ALA A 187 2.12 15.79 -19.37
CA ALA A 187 1.47 15.97 -20.68
C ALA A 187 -0.03 15.63 -20.67
N MET A 188 -0.47 14.76 -19.73
CA MET A 188 -1.89 14.51 -19.47
C MET A 188 -2.62 15.68 -18.78
N THR A 189 -1.90 16.72 -18.35
CA THR A 189 -2.46 17.99 -17.84
C THR A 189 -2.45 19.07 -18.92
N ARG A 190 -3.13 20.22 -18.74
CA ARG A 190 -3.16 21.30 -19.76
C ARG A 190 -1.77 21.85 -20.10
N TYR A 191 -0.72 21.55 -19.32
CA TYR A 191 0.67 21.79 -19.66
C TYR A 191 1.15 21.07 -20.94
N GLY A 192 0.50 19.98 -21.36
CA GLY A 192 0.80 19.28 -22.62
C GLY A 192 0.38 20.04 -23.89
N LYS A 193 -0.43 21.10 -23.76
CA LYS A 193 -0.63 22.06 -24.84
C LYS A 193 0.48 23.10 -24.76
N GLU A 194 1.61 22.80 -25.40
CA GLU A 194 2.48 23.87 -25.89
C GLU A 194 1.58 24.88 -26.61
N GLY A 195 1.47 26.07 -26.04
CA GLY A 195 0.71 27.16 -26.62
C GLY A 195 1.28 27.43 -28.00
N LYS A 196 0.57 26.99 -29.04
CA LYS A 196 0.78 27.51 -30.39
C LYS A 196 0.46 29.00 -30.30
N GLN A 197 1.52 29.83 -30.43
CA GLN A 197 1.38 31.23 -30.80
C GLN A 197 0.71 31.35 -32.17
#